data_AF-X1RVV1-F1
#
_entry.id   AF-X1RVV1-F1
#
_cell.length_a   1.000
_cell.length_b   1.000
_cell.length_c   1.000
_cell.angle_alpha   90.00
_cell.angle_beta   90.00
_cell.angle_gamma   90.00
#
_symmetry.space_group_name_H-M   'P 1'
#
loop_
_entity.id
_entity.type
_entity.pdbx_description
1 polymer ?
#
loop_
_entity_poly.entity_id
_entity_poly.type
_entity_poly.pdbx_seq_one_letter_code
_entity_poly.pdbx_strand_id
1 'polypeptide(L)' 'MKVSYYPGCSLHSTGLEYNESTQEVCRILDIELDELSDWNCCGAGSAHCTDEVLAVELAARN' A
#
# COMPACT_ATOMS: atom_id res chain seq x y z
N MET A 1 18.78 -2.96 -3.10
CA MET A 1 17.84 -3.92 -2.47
C MET A 1 16.51 -3.85 -3.24
N LYS A 2 15.76 -4.94 -3.41
CA LYS A 2 14.45 -4.91 -4.09
C LYS A 2 13.36 -5.38 -3.12
N VAL A 3 12.26 -4.62 -3.03
CA VAL A 3 11.12 -4.91 -2.15
C VAL A 3 9.80 -4.70 -2.88
N SER A 4 8.79 -5.49 -2.53
CA SER A 4 7.42 -5.25 -2.98
C SER A 4 6.88 -3.98 -2.32
N TYR A 5 6.23 -3.13 -3.12
CA TYR A 5 5.69 -1.86 -2.71
C TYR A 5 4.16 -1.87 -2.82
N TYR A 6 3.50 -1.68 -1.68
CA TYR A 6 2.04 -1.55 -1.60
C TYR A 6 1.71 -0.10 -1.19
N PRO A 7 1.38 0.79 -2.15
CA PRO A 7 1.05 2.18 -1.83
C PRO A 7 -0.33 2.32 -1.15
N GLY A 8 -1.24 1.39 -1.44
CA GLY A 8 -2.62 1.48 -0.98
C GLY A 8 -3.36 2.69 -1.56
N CYS A 9 -4.64 2.84 -1.19
CA CYS A 9 -5.50 3.87 -1.76
C CYS A 9 -5.09 5.29 -1.34
N SER A 10 -4.55 5.48 -0.13
CA SER A 10 -4.19 6.79 0.39
C SER A 10 -3.00 7.42 -0.36
N LEU A 11 -1.92 6.66 -0.60
CA LEU A 11 -0.75 7.17 -1.33
C LEU A 11 -1.03 7.39 -2.83
N HIS A 12 -2.07 6.74 -3.38
CA HIS A 12 -2.57 7.00 -4.74
C HIS A 12 -3.58 8.15 -4.84
N SER A 13 -4.00 8.76 -3.73
CA SER A 13 -5.03 9.80 -3.75
C SER A 13 -4.68 11.02 -2.90
N THR A 14 -4.86 10.96 -1.59
CA THR A 14 -4.71 12.11 -0.70
C THR A 14 -3.30 12.29 -0.16
N GLY A 15 -2.41 11.32 -0.36
CA GLY A 15 -1.02 11.33 0.10
C GLY A 15 0.01 11.28 -1.02
N LEU A 16 -0.26 11.91 -2.17
CA LEU A 16 0.63 11.87 -3.35
C LEU A 16 2.04 12.35 -3.02
N GLU A 17 2.18 13.44 -2.27
CA GLU A 17 3.48 14.00 -1.88
C GLU A 17 4.26 13.03 -0.97
N TYR A 18 3.55 12.23 -0.16
CA TYR A 18 4.17 11.20 0.67
C TYR A 18 4.60 9.99 -0.16
N ASN A 19 3.87 9.65 -1.22
CA ASN A 19 4.26 8.63 -2.19
C ASN A 19 5.54 9.05 -2.93
N GLU A 20 5.55 10.26 -3.50
CA GLU A 20 6.68 10.80 -4.25
C GLU A 20 7.94 10.89 -3.38
N SER A 21 7.83 11.44 -2.17
CA SER A 21 8.96 11.52 -1.25
C SER A 21 9.48 10.14 -0.82
N THR A 22 8.61 9.16 -0.62
CA THR A 22 9.00 7.78 -0.31
C THR A 22 9.78 7.16 -1.47
N GLN A 23 9.30 7.29 -2.70
CA GLN A 23 9.98 6.78 -3.89
C GLN A 23 11.36 7.42 -4.07
N GLU A 24 11.47 8.74 -3.89
CA GLU A 24 12.74 9.44 -4.04
C GLU A 24 13.76 9.08 -2.95
N VAL A 25 13.33 8.94 -1.69
CA VAL A 25 14.19 8.46 -0.61
C VAL A 25 14.68 7.04 -0.88
N CYS A 26 13.79 6.13 -1.31
CA CYS A 26 14.16 4.77 -1.66
C CYS A 26 15.16 4.73 -2.83
N ARG A 27 14.97 5.59 -3.84
CA ARG A 27 15.92 5.74 -4.95
C ARG A 27 17.31 6.17 -4.48
N ILE A 28 17.40 7.14 -3.56
CA ILE A 28 18.68 7.61 -2.98
C ILE A 28 19.37 6.51 -2.17
N LEU A 29 18.59 5.63 -1.54
CA LEU A 29 19.09 4.52 -0.73
C LEU A 29 19.36 3.24 -1.55
N ASP A 30 19.29 3.30 -2.89
CA ASP A 30 19.40 2.14 -3.77
C ASP A 30 18.41 1.00 -3.42
N ILE A 31 17.18 1.38 -3.04
CA ILE A 31 16.04 0.49 -2.79
C ILE A 31 15.08 0.59 -3.98
N GLU A 32 14.94 -0.51 -4.72
CA GLU A 32 13.95 -0.67 -5.79
C GLU A 32 12.59 -1.02 -5.17
N LEU A 33 11.61 -0.15 -5.42
CA LEU A 33 10.21 -0.36 -5.07
C LEU A 33 9.49 -0.99 -6.26
N ASP A 34 9.07 -2.24 -6.13
CA ASP A 34 8.31 -2.97 -7.14
C ASP A 34 6.84 -2.97 -6.76
N GLU A 35 6.03 -2.13 -7.41
CA GLU A 35 4.63 -2.02 -7.04
C GLU A 35 3.89 -3.35 -7.26
N LEU A 36 3.20 -3.81 -6.21
CA LEU A 36 2.47 -5.08 -6.24
C LEU A 36 1.41 -5.06 -7.35
N SER A 37 1.42 -6.02 -8.27
CA SER A 37 0.38 -6.08 -9.30
C SER A 37 -0.97 -6.49 -8.71
N ASP A 38 -2.06 -5.87 -9.18
CA ASP A 38 -3.45 -6.25 -8.83
C ASP A 38 -3.76 -6.16 -7.32
N TRP A 39 -3.08 -5.26 -6.59
CA TRP A 39 -3.43 -4.96 -5.21
C TRP A 39 -4.81 -4.26 -5.12
N ASN A 40 -5.51 -4.44 -4.00
CA ASN A 40 -6.76 -3.76 -3.70
C ASN A 40 -6.73 -3.12 -2.30
N CYS A 41 -7.79 -2.39 -1.94
CA CYS A 41 -7.86 -1.75 -0.62
C CYS A 41 -7.73 -2.77 0.53
N CYS A 42 -6.79 -2.52 1.45
CA CYS A 42 -6.56 -3.33 2.64
C CYS A 42 -7.71 -3.33 3.66
N GLY A 43 -8.74 -2.51 3.48
CA GLY A 43 -9.93 -2.49 4.33
C GLY A 43 -9.77 -1.81 5.69
N ALA A 44 -8.59 -1.28 6.01
CA ALA A 44 -8.25 -0.73 7.33
C ALA A 44 -9.26 0.31 7.87
N GLY A 45 -9.89 1.10 6.99
CA GLY A 45 -10.83 2.14 7.39
C GLY A 45 -12.20 1.64 7.85
N SER A 46 -12.81 0.69 7.13
CA SER A 46 -14.24 0.38 7.31
C SER A 46 -14.60 -1.11 7.29
N ALA A 47 -13.68 -1.99 6.91
CA ALA A 47 -13.98 -3.42 6.80
C ALA A 47 -14.36 -4.01 8.17
N HIS A 48 -13.64 -3.64 9.23
CA HIS A 48 -13.91 -4.08 10.60
C HIS A 48 -15.29 -3.66 11.14
N CYS A 49 -15.86 -2.56 10.65
CA CYS A 49 -17.22 -2.13 11.01
C CYS A 49 -18.30 -2.90 10.24
N THR A 50 -17.91 -3.58 9.16
CA THR A 50 -18.83 -4.28 8.26
C THR A 50 -18.85 -5.78 8.56
N ASP A 51 -17.68 -6.40 8.62
CA ASP A 51 -17.51 -7.84 8.84
C ASP A 51 -16.09 -8.14 9.35
N GLU A 52 -15.98 -8.92 10.42
CA GLU A 52 -14.70 -9.24 11.07
C GLU A 52 -13.80 -10.13 10.20
N VAL A 53 -14.38 -11.04 9.42
CA VAL A 53 -13.65 -11.92 8.49
C VAL A 53 -13.12 -11.10 7.32
N LEU A 54 -13.96 -10.23 6.75
CA LEU A 54 -13.58 -9.34 5.65
C LEU A 54 -12.40 -8.43 6.02
N ALA A 55 -12.35 -7.95 7.27
CA ALA A 55 -11.26 -7.12 7.76
C ALA A 55 -9.88 -7.81 7.68
N VAL A 56 -9.86 -9.14 7.82
CA VAL A 56 -8.64 -9.94 7.72
C VAL A 56 -8.40 -10.36 6.26
N GLU A 57 -9.43 -10.80 5.54
CA GLU A 57 -9.31 -11.34 4.19
C GLU A 57 -8.85 -10.28 3.17
N LEU A 58 -9.28 -9.02 3.29
CA LEU A 58 -8.83 -7.94 2.41
C LEU A 58 -7.32 -7.69 2.51
N ALA A 59 -6.78 -7.71 3.73
CA ALA A 59 -5.33 -7.59 3.92
C ALA A 59 -4.60 -8.85 3.43
N ALA A 60 -5.15 -10.04 3.67
CA ALA A 60 -4.53 -11.32 3.31
C ALA A 60 -4.50 -11.61 1.79
N ARG A 61 -5.37 -10.98 1.00
CA ARG A 61 -5.36 -11.11 -0.47
C ARG A 61 -4.13 -10.46 -1.11
N ASN A 62 -3.67 -9.35 -0.53
CA ASN A 62 -2.57 -8.54 -1.04
C ASN A 62 -1.22 -9.13 -0.63
#